data_AF-A0A7S1WTX3-F1
#
_entry.id   AF-A0A7S1WTX3-F1
#
_cell.length_a   1.000
_cell.length_b   1.000
_cell.length_c   1.000
_cell.angle_alpha   90.00
_cell.angle_beta   90.00
_cell.angle_gamma   90.00
#
_symmetry.space_group_name_H-M   'P 1'
#
loop_
_entity.id
_entity.type
_entity.pdbx_description
1 polymer ?
#
loop_
_entity_poly.entity_id
_entity_poly.type
_entity_poly.pdbx_seq_one_letter_code
_entity_poly.pdbx_strand_id
1 'polypeptide(L)'
;MGVAAASPPPALDAQPVVGGQPWAGVEEVSFFVQTLASLGLEFPSADAGEDTWDSFEHAAFKIPGLIVVLGTCAAFFLPVMLCCSPPVRGIKGPPPWSGFVASACLTAVCLVTGLTACIHLGIRSLDVAGKELRQATLEVWKAKRYTTALNASGVAVLEDLALMYEACPQDAQDYLGNSVSGIESSVRRYNEVACHLTDTIISLPHRLVDAQEAGLSLGSFYSWNMALPSLVLVVLCCGVIAGVVAIQEWSGPRVAQRCARCQMPFVSLVCVAPVMVLLCTAASGELAFGVELAAFCSDADAITLQYAAREFGNNSYGFNMTRYYLTGEGSNEALATLSVAGGGISSCI
;
A
#
# COMPACT_ATOMS: atom_id res chain seq x y z
N MET A 1 36.75 33.91 32.50
CA MET A 1 35.77 33.65 31.42
C MET A 1 35.87 32.17 31.11
N GLY A 2 34.86 31.40 31.54
CA GLY A 2 34.89 29.93 31.42
C GLY A 2 34.56 29.52 29.99
N VAL A 3 35.50 28.85 29.33
CA VAL A 3 35.28 28.18 28.06
C VAL A 3 34.31 27.03 28.33
N ALA A 4 33.08 27.15 27.84
CA ALA A 4 32.10 26.07 27.91
C ALA A 4 32.68 24.90 27.11
N ALA A 5 32.95 23.79 27.79
CA ALA A 5 33.40 22.56 27.16
C ALA A 5 32.33 22.12 26.14
N ALA A 6 32.72 22.08 24.87
CA ALA A 6 31.89 21.53 23.82
C ALA A 6 31.50 20.10 24.21
N SER A 7 30.20 19.84 24.26
CA SER A 7 29.68 18.49 24.47
C SER A 7 30.30 17.56 23.42
N PRO A 8 30.78 16.37 23.81
CA PRO A 8 31.32 15.41 22.85
C PRO A 8 30.27 15.13 21.76
N PRO A 9 30.69 15.00 20.49
CA PRO A 9 29.76 14.65 19.43
C PRO A 9 29.05 13.34 19.83
N PRO A 10 27.75 13.23 19.57
CA PRO A 10 27.02 11.99 19.84
C PRO A 10 27.76 10.85 19.13
N ALA A 11 28.00 9.76 19.87
CA ALA A 11 28.58 8.56 19.28
C ALA A 11 27.74 8.19 18.07
N LEU A 12 28.37 8.06 16.89
CA LEU A 12 27.72 7.45 15.73
C LEU A 12 27.41 6.01 16.13
N ASP A 13 26.17 5.78 16.54
CA ASP A 13 25.64 4.44 16.74
C ASP A 13 25.96 3.61 15.50
N ALA A 14 26.47 2.39 15.71
CA ALA A 14 26.80 1.46 14.66
C ALA A 14 25.63 1.40 13.67
N GLN A 15 25.89 1.78 12.41
CA GLN A 15 24.85 1.76 11.40
C GLN A 15 24.26 0.35 11.37
N PRO A 16 22.92 0.21 11.48
CA PRO A 16 22.28 -1.09 11.43
C PRO A 16 22.71 -1.77 10.14
N VAL A 17 23.13 -3.03 10.23
CA VAL A 17 23.43 -3.87 9.08
C VAL A 17 22.19 -3.86 8.18
N VAL A 18 22.28 -3.19 7.03
CA VAL A 18 21.19 -3.02 6.05
C VAL A 18 20.87 -4.34 5.31
N GLY A 19 21.62 -5.41 5.59
CA GLY A 19 21.36 -6.75 5.07
C GLY A 19 20.36 -7.53 5.93
N GLY A 20 19.08 -7.44 5.58
CA GLY A 20 18.00 -8.19 6.22
C GLY A 20 16.82 -7.28 6.50
N GLN A 21 16.00 -7.05 5.49
CA GLN A 21 14.87 -6.12 5.52
C GLN A 21 13.94 -6.38 6.71
N PRO A 22 13.85 -5.50 7.71
CA PRO A 22 12.91 -5.66 8.82
C PRO A 22 11.46 -5.43 8.42
N TRP A 23 11.19 -4.82 7.24
CA TRP A 23 9.85 -4.82 6.67
C TRP A 23 9.42 -6.21 6.18
N ALA A 24 10.39 -7.12 5.95
CA ALA A 24 10.16 -8.56 5.74
C ALA A 24 10.01 -9.35 7.05
N GLY A 25 9.73 -8.69 8.19
CA GLY A 25 9.06 -9.28 9.36
C GLY A 25 7.60 -9.70 9.07
N VAL A 26 7.41 -10.29 7.88
CA VAL A 26 6.20 -10.62 7.15
C VAL A 26 5.59 -11.94 7.65
N GLU A 27 5.94 -12.39 8.85
CA GLU A 27 5.27 -13.55 9.47
C GLU A 27 3.77 -13.30 9.74
N GLU A 28 3.28 -12.06 9.59
CA GLU A 28 1.85 -11.75 9.64
C GLU A 28 1.32 -10.97 8.43
N VAL A 29 1.93 -11.10 7.24
CA VAL A 29 1.17 -10.75 6.03
C VAL A 29 0.10 -11.80 5.90
N SER A 30 -1.14 -11.41 6.18
CA SER A 30 -2.27 -12.35 6.25
C SER A 30 -2.28 -13.27 5.04
N PHE A 31 -2.68 -14.53 5.24
CA PHE A 31 -2.87 -15.50 4.16
C PHE A 31 -3.59 -14.89 2.96
N PHE A 32 -4.52 -13.97 3.18
CA PHE A 32 -5.25 -13.29 2.11
C PHE A 32 -4.42 -12.28 1.32
N VAL A 33 -3.51 -11.53 1.95
CA VAL A 33 -2.57 -10.66 1.22
C VAL A 33 -1.55 -11.50 0.47
N GLN A 34 -1.09 -12.63 1.02
CA GLN A 34 -0.28 -13.60 0.27
C GLN A 34 -1.08 -14.29 -0.86
N THR A 35 -2.38 -14.52 -0.66
CA THR A 35 -3.27 -15.07 -1.68
C THR A 35 -3.53 -14.02 -2.76
N LEU A 36 -3.77 -12.76 -2.41
CA LEU A 36 -3.91 -11.66 -3.35
C LEU A 36 -2.58 -11.30 -4.01
N ALA A 37 -1.44 -11.50 -3.37
CA ALA A 37 -0.12 -11.33 -3.98
C ALA A 37 0.28 -12.53 -4.84
N SER A 38 -0.22 -13.74 -4.55
CA SER A 38 -0.06 -14.89 -5.45
C SER A 38 -1.05 -14.88 -6.61
N LEU A 39 -2.19 -14.21 -6.45
CA LEU A 39 -3.13 -13.88 -7.53
C LEU A 39 -2.74 -12.59 -8.27
N GLY A 40 -2.07 -11.68 -7.57
CA GLY A 40 -1.65 -10.36 -8.02
C GLY A 40 -0.28 -10.51 -8.64
N LEU A 41 -0.29 -10.67 -9.96
CA LEU A 41 0.92 -10.51 -10.75
C LEU A 41 1.50 -9.13 -10.45
N GLU A 42 2.82 -9.07 -10.25
CA GLU A 42 3.57 -7.82 -10.15
C GLU A 42 3.11 -6.88 -11.26
N PHE A 43 2.90 -5.59 -10.94
CA PHE A 43 2.48 -4.64 -11.95
C PHE A 43 3.54 -4.64 -13.06
N PRO A 44 3.19 -5.02 -14.29
CA PRO A 44 4.20 -5.21 -15.32
C PRO A 44 4.95 -3.91 -15.57
N SER A 45 6.28 -4.00 -15.63
CA SER A 45 7.10 -2.85 -16.01
C SER A 45 6.72 -2.39 -17.43
N ALA A 46 6.98 -1.12 -17.74
CA ALA A 46 6.67 -0.57 -19.06
C ALA A 46 7.33 -1.34 -20.22
N ASP A 47 8.44 -2.02 -19.95
CA ASP A 47 9.21 -2.82 -20.91
C ASP A 47 8.88 -4.33 -20.83
N ALA A 48 7.91 -4.74 -20.00
CA ALA A 48 7.53 -6.14 -19.85
C ALA A 48 6.95 -6.72 -21.16
N GLY A 49 7.19 -8.02 -21.38
CA GLY A 49 6.65 -8.72 -22.54
C GLY A 49 5.11 -8.76 -22.54
N GLU A 50 4.54 -8.92 -23.73
CA GLU A 50 3.08 -8.97 -23.95
C GLU A 50 2.40 -10.06 -23.10
N ASP A 51 3.06 -11.20 -22.89
CA ASP A 51 2.55 -12.30 -22.07
C ASP A 51 2.35 -11.91 -20.59
N THR A 52 3.22 -11.04 -20.04
CA THR A 52 3.11 -10.56 -18.66
C THR A 52 1.95 -9.57 -18.52
N TRP A 53 1.80 -8.67 -19.51
CA TRP A 53 0.68 -7.74 -19.58
C TRP A 53 -0.66 -8.47 -19.74
N ASP A 54 -0.79 -9.46 -20.63
CA ASP A 54 -2.04 -10.22 -20.78
C ASP A 54 -2.37 -11.02 -19.51
N SER A 55 -1.36 -11.55 -18.81
CA SER A 55 -1.57 -12.22 -17.52
C SER A 55 -2.12 -11.25 -16.47
N PHE A 56 -1.55 -10.04 -16.37
CA PHE A 56 -2.01 -8.99 -15.46
C PHE A 56 -3.45 -8.55 -15.82
N GLU A 57 -3.72 -8.28 -17.10
CA GLU A 57 -5.08 -7.94 -17.57
C GLU A 57 -6.08 -9.08 -17.32
N HIS A 58 -5.65 -10.34 -17.42
CA HIS A 58 -6.49 -11.49 -17.10
C HIS A 58 -6.91 -11.46 -15.62
N ALA A 59 -5.96 -11.23 -14.71
CA ALA A 59 -6.23 -11.16 -13.28
C ALA A 59 -7.07 -9.94 -12.90
N ALA A 60 -6.76 -8.76 -13.45
CA ALA A 60 -7.41 -7.50 -13.14
C ALA A 60 -8.81 -7.37 -13.74
N PHE A 61 -9.06 -7.92 -14.94
CA PHE A 61 -10.33 -7.70 -15.66
C PHE A 61 -11.13 -8.98 -15.94
N LYS A 62 -10.48 -10.09 -16.32
CA LYS A 62 -11.20 -11.30 -16.72
C LYS A 62 -11.79 -12.06 -15.52
N ILE A 63 -11.07 -12.17 -14.41
CA ILE A 63 -11.59 -12.79 -13.17
C ILE A 63 -12.77 -11.99 -12.60
N PRO A 64 -12.67 -10.66 -12.39
CA PRO A 64 -13.83 -9.87 -11.94
C PRO A 64 -14.99 -9.91 -12.95
N GLY A 65 -14.70 -9.83 -14.25
CA GLY A 65 -15.69 -10.00 -15.31
C GLY A 65 -16.44 -11.33 -15.22
N LEU A 66 -15.73 -12.43 -14.93
CA LEU A 66 -16.34 -13.75 -14.71
C LEU A 66 -17.29 -13.75 -13.51
N ILE A 67 -16.98 -13.04 -12.42
CA ILE A 67 -17.87 -12.89 -11.26
C ILE A 67 -19.18 -12.18 -11.67
N VAL A 68 -19.08 -11.11 -12.48
CA VAL A 68 -20.27 -10.41 -13.00
C VAL A 68 -21.09 -11.31 -13.91
N VAL A 69 -20.45 -12.05 -14.82
CA VAL A 69 -21.13 -12.99 -15.72
C VAL A 69 -21.83 -14.10 -14.94
N LEU A 70 -21.16 -14.70 -13.95
CA LEU A 70 -21.77 -15.74 -13.12
C LEU A 70 -22.94 -15.17 -12.28
N GLY A 71 -22.78 -13.98 -11.72
CA GLY A 71 -23.83 -13.28 -10.98
C GLY A 71 -25.06 -12.98 -11.83
N THR A 72 -24.86 -12.46 -13.05
CA THR A 72 -25.94 -12.18 -14.00
C THR A 72 -26.60 -13.44 -14.51
N CYS A 73 -25.84 -14.49 -14.82
CA CYS A 73 -26.40 -15.81 -15.15
C CYS A 73 -27.24 -16.36 -13.99
N ALA A 74 -26.75 -16.33 -12.75
CA ALA A 74 -27.50 -16.78 -11.58
C ALA A 74 -28.79 -15.96 -11.39
N ALA A 75 -28.71 -14.63 -11.52
CA ALA A 75 -29.84 -13.72 -11.43
C ALA A 75 -30.90 -13.98 -12.52
N PHE A 76 -30.50 -14.44 -13.71
CA PHE A 76 -31.41 -14.78 -14.80
C PHE A 76 -32.00 -16.20 -14.67
N PHE A 77 -31.17 -17.20 -14.39
CA PHE A 77 -31.61 -18.59 -14.32
C PHE A 77 -32.45 -18.89 -13.09
N LEU A 78 -32.24 -18.21 -11.96
CA LEU A 78 -32.97 -18.49 -10.73
C LEU A 78 -34.48 -18.19 -10.86
N PRO A 79 -34.93 -17.04 -11.41
CA PRO A 79 -36.33 -16.82 -11.75
C PRO A 79 -36.88 -17.82 -12.78
N VAL A 80 -36.11 -18.16 -13.82
CA VAL A 80 -36.53 -19.12 -14.86
C VAL A 80 -36.74 -20.51 -14.28
N MET A 81 -35.82 -20.97 -13.44
CA MET A 81 -35.93 -22.25 -12.73
C MET A 81 -37.12 -22.23 -11.78
N LEU A 82 -37.37 -21.13 -11.06
CA LEU A 82 -38.56 -20.99 -10.21
C LEU A 82 -39.87 -20.99 -11.01
N CYS A 83 -39.90 -20.41 -12.22
CA CYS A 83 -41.05 -20.43 -13.13
C CYS A 83 -41.30 -21.81 -13.76
N CYS A 84 -40.24 -22.49 -14.19
CA CYS A 84 -40.32 -23.73 -14.97
C CYS A 84 -40.29 -24.99 -14.11
N SER A 85 -39.93 -24.90 -12.82
CA SER A 85 -39.95 -26.04 -11.92
C SER A 85 -41.37 -26.58 -11.80
N PRO A 86 -41.58 -27.91 -11.99
CA PRO A 86 -42.88 -28.50 -11.74
C PRO A 86 -43.30 -28.17 -10.31
N PRO A 87 -44.58 -27.83 -10.08
CA PRO A 87 -45.04 -27.47 -8.74
C PRO A 87 -44.66 -28.61 -7.81
N VAL A 88 -43.79 -28.33 -6.84
CA VAL A 88 -43.37 -29.31 -5.85
C VAL A 88 -44.66 -29.81 -5.22
N ARG A 89 -45.03 -31.05 -5.55
CA ARG A 89 -46.24 -31.67 -4.99
C ARG A 89 -45.99 -31.65 -3.49
N GLY A 90 -46.77 -30.82 -2.78
CA GLY A 90 -46.55 -30.55 -1.36
C GLY A 90 -46.27 -31.86 -0.65
N ILE A 91 -45.02 -32.04 -0.22
CA ILE A 91 -44.61 -33.23 0.50
C ILE A 91 -45.49 -33.24 1.74
N LYS A 92 -46.35 -34.25 1.87
CA LYS A 92 -47.17 -34.42 3.07
C LYS A 92 -46.22 -34.83 4.19
N GLY A 93 -45.66 -33.84 4.87
CA GLY A 93 -44.67 -34.03 5.93
C GLY A 93 -44.31 -32.71 6.59
N PRO A 94 -43.69 -32.75 7.77
CA PRO A 94 -43.13 -31.57 8.39
C PRO A 94 -42.10 -30.92 7.44
N PRO A 95 -41.95 -29.58 7.46
CA PRO A 95 -40.98 -28.90 6.61
C PRO A 95 -39.56 -29.42 6.91
N PRO A 96 -38.68 -29.52 5.90
CA PRO A 96 -37.32 -29.99 6.07
C PRO A 96 -36.46 -28.92 6.76
N TRP A 97 -36.66 -28.76 8.08
CA TRP A 97 -35.93 -27.82 8.94
C TRP A 97 -34.41 -27.93 8.79
N SER A 98 -33.90 -29.13 8.48
CA SER A 98 -32.47 -29.36 8.27
C SER A 98 -31.91 -28.56 7.10
N GLY A 99 -32.65 -28.42 5.99
CA GLY A 99 -32.21 -27.66 4.82
C GLY A 99 -32.21 -26.16 5.09
N PHE A 100 -33.28 -25.65 5.70
CA PHE A 100 -33.38 -24.25 6.10
C PHE A 100 -32.26 -23.88 7.08
N VAL A 101 -32.11 -24.65 8.16
CA VAL A 101 -31.09 -24.42 9.18
C VAL A 101 -29.68 -24.52 8.58
N ALA A 102 -29.41 -25.51 7.73
CA ALA A 102 -28.10 -25.61 7.07
C ALA A 102 -27.80 -24.40 6.17
N SER A 103 -28.78 -23.92 5.39
CA SER A 103 -28.60 -22.75 4.53
C SER A 103 -28.42 -21.46 5.32
N ALA A 104 -29.19 -21.29 6.41
CA ALA A 104 -29.07 -20.14 7.31
C ALA A 104 -27.72 -20.15 8.02
N CYS A 105 -27.27 -21.31 8.51
CA CYS A 105 -25.96 -21.48 9.12
C CYS A 105 -24.82 -21.19 8.14
N LEU A 106 -24.89 -21.72 6.90
CA LEU A 106 -23.88 -21.44 5.88
C LEU A 106 -23.82 -19.94 5.55
N THR A 107 -24.98 -19.31 5.38
CA THR A 107 -25.06 -17.86 5.11
C THR A 107 -24.48 -17.04 6.26
N ALA A 108 -24.82 -17.39 7.50
CA ALA A 108 -24.28 -16.73 8.68
C ALA A 108 -22.76 -16.93 8.79
N VAL A 109 -22.25 -18.13 8.52
CA VAL A 109 -20.81 -18.41 8.50
C VAL A 109 -20.14 -17.55 7.43
N CYS A 110 -20.63 -17.55 6.18
CA CYS A 110 -20.08 -16.74 5.10
C CYS A 110 -20.09 -15.24 5.42
N LEU A 111 -21.18 -14.72 6.00
CA LEU A 111 -21.29 -13.33 6.43
C LEU A 111 -20.29 -13.01 7.54
N VAL A 112 -20.19 -13.86 8.56
CA VAL A 112 -19.25 -13.67 9.67
C VAL A 112 -17.82 -13.75 9.16
N THR A 113 -17.47 -14.73 8.32
CA THR A 113 -16.12 -14.83 7.73
C THR A 113 -15.79 -13.65 6.82
N GLY A 114 -16.77 -13.16 6.05
CA GLY A 114 -16.59 -11.97 5.20
C GLY A 114 -16.39 -10.71 6.05
N LEU A 115 -17.22 -10.51 7.07
CA LEU A 115 -17.09 -9.40 8.02
C LEU A 115 -15.76 -9.44 8.77
N THR A 116 -15.38 -10.59 9.31
CA THR A 116 -14.12 -10.72 10.04
C THR A 116 -12.94 -10.53 9.11
N ALA A 117 -12.97 -11.05 7.88
CA ALA A 117 -11.96 -10.77 6.87
C ALA A 117 -11.89 -9.28 6.54
N CYS A 118 -13.00 -8.62 6.23
CA CYS A 118 -13.03 -7.18 5.93
C CYS A 118 -12.51 -6.33 7.09
N ILE A 119 -12.94 -6.61 8.33
CA ILE A 119 -12.54 -5.86 9.52
C ILE A 119 -11.06 -6.12 9.84
N HIS A 120 -10.65 -7.38 9.95
CA HIS A 120 -9.27 -7.69 10.31
C HIS A 120 -8.28 -7.33 9.24
N LEU A 121 -8.60 -7.52 7.96
CA LEU A 121 -7.69 -7.24 6.86
C LEU A 121 -7.68 -5.75 6.52
N GLY A 122 -8.86 -5.14 6.37
CA GLY A 122 -8.98 -3.75 5.93
C GLY A 122 -8.50 -2.75 6.98
N ILE A 123 -8.90 -2.93 8.25
CA ILE A 123 -8.50 -1.97 9.30
C ILE A 123 -7.01 -2.12 9.60
N ARG A 124 -6.51 -3.36 9.65
CA ARG A 124 -5.11 -3.61 9.98
C ARG A 124 -4.18 -3.16 8.86
N SER A 125 -4.52 -3.38 7.60
CA SER A 125 -3.70 -2.92 6.47
C SER A 125 -3.60 -1.40 6.43
N LEU A 126 -4.72 -0.69 6.64
CA LEU A 126 -4.73 0.77 6.69
C LEU A 126 -3.97 1.31 7.90
N ASP A 127 -4.07 0.68 9.07
CA ASP A 127 -3.32 1.08 10.27
C ASP A 127 -1.81 0.87 10.07
N VAL A 128 -1.40 -0.25 9.47
CA VAL A 128 0.00 -0.52 9.14
C VAL A 128 0.51 0.49 8.11
N ALA A 129 -0.19 0.67 6.99
CA ALA A 129 0.19 1.65 5.96
C ALA A 129 0.26 3.08 6.54
N GLY A 130 -0.68 3.45 7.41
CA GLY A 130 -0.68 4.73 8.10
C GLY A 130 0.51 4.91 9.05
N LYS A 131 0.92 3.85 9.76
CA LYS A 131 2.12 3.86 10.61
C LYS A 131 3.40 4.00 9.79
N GLU A 132 3.52 3.25 8.70
CA GLU A 132 4.68 3.32 7.80
C GLU A 132 4.80 4.70 7.15
N LEU A 133 3.70 5.26 6.62
CA LEU A 133 3.67 6.63 6.08
C LEU A 133 4.06 7.67 7.13
N ARG A 134 3.57 7.52 8.36
CA ARG A 134 3.93 8.41 9.47
C ARG A 134 5.42 8.28 9.82
N GLN A 135 5.96 7.07 9.84
CA GLN A 135 7.38 6.85 10.10
C GLN A 135 8.25 7.45 8.99
N ALA A 136 7.93 7.19 7.73
CA ALA A 136 8.60 7.81 6.58
C ALA A 136 8.55 9.35 6.68
N THR A 137 7.39 9.92 7.03
CA THR A 137 7.25 11.36 7.25
C THR A 137 8.20 11.88 8.33
N LEU A 138 8.30 11.17 9.47
CA LEU A 138 9.23 11.53 10.56
C LEU A 138 10.69 11.44 10.11
N GLU A 139 11.06 10.44 9.31
CA GLU A 139 12.41 10.28 8.77
C GLU A 139 12.75 11.40 7.78
N VAL A 140 11.83 11.77 6.89
CA VAL A 140 12.03 12.90 5.98
C VAL A 140 12.16 14.22 6.75
N TRP A 141 11.40 14.41 7.84
CA TRP A 141 11.57 15.56 8.74
C TRP A 141 12.94 15.59 9.42
N LYS A 142 13.44 14.43 9.87
CA LYS A 142 14.79 14.31 10.42
C LYS A 142 15.84 14.63 9.35
N ALA A 143 15.70 14.06 8.15
CA ALA A 143 16.59 14.33 7.02
C ALA A 143 16.65 15.83 6.72
N LYS A 144 15.51 16.52 6.63
CA LYS A 144 15.45 17.97 6.45
C LYS A 144 16.21 18.75 7.54
N ARG A 145 16.08 18.34 8.80
CA ARG A 145 16.82 18.96 9.91
C ARG A 145 18.32 18.73 9.79
N TYR A 146 18.73 17.52 9.44
CA TYR A 146 20.14 17.20 9.22
C TYR A 146 20.72 17.96 8.03
N THR A 147 20.03 18.05 6.89
CA THR A 147 20.53 18.81 5.74
C THR A 147 20.65 20.31 6.05
N THR A 148 19.70 20.86 6.80
CA THR A 148 19.76 22.26 7.27
C THR A 148 20.96 22.48 8.19
N ALA A 149 21.19 21.57 9.13
CA ALA A 149 22.34 21.63 10.04
C ALA A 149 23.67 21.48 9.30
N LEU A 150 23.73 20.59 8.30
CA LEU A 150 24.91 20.39 7.46
C LEU A 150 25.23 21.65 6.66
N ASN A 151 24.22 22.31 6.07
CA ASN A 151 24.41 23.58 5.38
C ASN A 151 24.93 24.68 6.32
N ALA A 152 24.34 24.81 7.52
CA ALA A 152 24.81 25.77 8.53
C ALA A 152 26.25 25.48 8.98
N SER A 153 26.62 24.21 9.15
CA SER A 153 27.99 23.82 9.50
C SER A 153 28.99 24.13 8.39
N GLY A 154 28.64 23.95 7.12
CA GLY A 154 29.51 24.31 6.00
C GLY A 154 29.74 25.81 5.92
N VAL A 155 28.72 26.63 6.20
CA VAL A 155 28.87 28.10 6.29
C VAL A 155 29.80 28.48 7.44
N ALA A 156 29.64 27.88 8.61
CA ALA A 156 30.50 28.14 9.76
C ALA A 156 31.96 27.75 9.50
N VAL A 157 32.20 26.60 8.85
CA VAL A 157 33.56 26.18 8.46
C VAL A 157 34.19 27.17 7.50
N LEU A 158 33.45 27.69 6.52
CA LEU A 158 33.97 28.71 5.60
C LEU A 158 34.33 30.01 6.32
N GLU A 159 33.51 30.44 7.28
CA GLU A 159 33.76 31.64 8.10
C GLU A 159 35.00 31.46 9.00
N ASP A 160 35.11 30.32 9.69
CA ASP A 160 36.27 30.00 10.53
C ASP A 160 37.56 29.87 9.71
N LEU A 161 37.48 29.25 8.52
CA LEU A 161 38.61 29.13 7.60
C LEU A 161 39.09 30.50 7.12
N ALA A 162 38.16 31.41 6.81
CA ALA A 162 38.48 32.78 6.41
C ALA A 162 39.15 33.56 7.55
N LEU A 163 38.60 33.49 8.77
CA LEU A 163 39.18 34.13 9.96
C LEU A 163 40.58 33.59 10.29
N MET A 164 40.77 32.26 10.22
CA MET A 164 42.09 31.64 10.42
C MET A 164 43.10 32.08 9.36
N TYR A 165 42.66 32.18 8.10
CA TYR A 165 43.51 32.64 7.00
C TYR A 165 43.93 34.10 7.16
N GLU A 166 42.99 34.98 7.51
CA GLU A 166 43.24 36.41 7.75
C GLU A 166 44.16 36.67 8.96
N ALA A 167 44.08 35.83 10.00
CA ALA A 167 44.92 35.93 11.19
C ALA A 167 46.36 35.44 10.98
N CYS A 168 46.64 34.70 9.89
CA CYS A 168 47.96 34.16 9.61
C CYS A 168 48.93 35.23 9.07
N PRO A 169 50.24 35.17 9.41
CA PRO A 169 51.24 36.03 8.80
C PRO A 169 51.37 35.75 7.29
N GLN A 170 51.75 36.77 6.51
CA GLN A 170 51.80 36.71 5.02
C GLN A 170 52.56 35.50 4.47
N ASP A 171 53.72 35.16 5.05
CA ASP A 171 54.53 34.01 4.60
C ASP A 171 53.76 32.68 4.69
N ALA A 172 52.89 32.52 5.70
CA ALA A 172 52.05 31.35 5.88
C ALA A 172 50.83 31.38 4.95
N GLN A 173 50.27 32.56 4.67
CA GLN A 173 49.19 32.74 3.70
C GLN A 173 49.64 32.30 2.30
N ASP A 174 50.83 32.69 1.87
CA ASP A 174 51.38 32.32 0.56
C ASP A 174 51.58 30.80 0.43
N TYR A 175 52.01 30.14 1.51
CA TYR A 175 52.19 28.69 1.52
C TYR A 175 50.87 27.92 1.58
N LEU A 176 49.90 28.39 2.38
CA LEU A 176 48.63 27.71 2.62
C LEU A 176 47.55 28.05 1.59
N GLY A 177 47.67 29.14 0.85
CA GLY A 177 46.61 29.67 -0.03
C GLY A 177 46.05 28.66 -1.02
N ASN A 178 46.91 27.82 -1.61
CA ASN A 178 46.47 26.76 -2.53
C ASN A 178 45.69 25.64 -1.82
N SER A 179 46.05 25.31 -0.57
CA SER A 179 45.35 24.29 0.22
C SER A 179 44.02 24.82 0.76
N VAL A 180 44.03 26.05 1.27
CA VAL A 180 42.84 26.72 1.83
C VAL A 180 41.80 26.94 0.74
N SER A 181 42.18 27.42 -0.44
CA SER A 181 41.26 27.56 -1.58
C SER A 181 40.70 26.22 -2.08
N GLY A 182 41.49 25.14 -2.02
CA GLY A 182 41.01 23.78 -2.28
C GLY A 182 39.95 23.31 -1.28
N ILE A 183 40.15 23.56 0.01
CA ILE A 183 39.16 23.26 1.06
C ILE A 183 37.91 24.13 0.89
N GLU A 184 38.09 25.44 0.66
CA GLU A 184 37.00 26.39 0.50
C GLU A 184 36.09 26.00 -0.68
N SER A 185 36.67 25.67 -1.83
CA SER A 185 35.92 25.21 -3.00
C SER A 185 35.17 23.90 -2.75
N SER A 186 35.77 22.96 -1.99
CA SER A 186 35.14 21.70 -1.61
C SER A 186 33.96 21.91 -0.66
N VAL A 187 34.11 22.78 0.34
CA VAL A 187 33.04 23.12 1.30
C VAL A 187 31.91 23.90 0.60
N ARG A 188 32.22 24.80 -0.33
CA ARG A 188 31.19 25.47 -1.16
C ARG A 188 30.39 24.47 -1.97
N ARG A 189 31.06 23.56 -2.68
CA ARG A 189 30.38 22.50 -3.46
C ARG A 189 29.52 21.61 -2.57
N TYR A 190 30.01 21.27 -1.39
CA TYR A 190 29.24 20.52 -0.39
C TYR A 190 27.97 21.28 0.04
N ASN A 191 28.09 22.58 0.34
CA ASN A 191 26.94 23.42 0.69
C ASN A 191 25.94 23.56 -0.46
N GLU A 192 26.41 23.68 -1.70
CA GLU A 192 25.53 23.69 -2.88
C GLU A 192 24.70 22.40 -2.98
N VAL A 193 25.32 21.24 -2.77
CA VAL A 193 24.62 19.94 -2.75
C VAL A 193 23.64 19.86 -1.57
N ALA A 194 24.05 20.30 -0.37
CA ALA A 194 23.18 20.31 0.81
C ALA A 194 21.97 21.24 0.63
N CYS A 195 22.17 22.38 -0.05
CA CYS A 195 21.11 23.33 -0.40
C CYS A 195 20.12 22.70 -1.40
N HIS A 196 20.63 22.14 -2.51
CA HIS A 196 19.80 21.46 -3.50
C HIS A 196 19.00 20.29 -2.90
N LEU A 197 19.63 19.50 -2.03
CA LEU A 197 18.95 18.42 -1.31
C LEU A 197 17.87 18.97 -0.38
N THR A 198 18.14 20.06 0.32
CA THR A 198 17.16 20.72 1.20
C THR A 198 15.95 21.21 0.39
N ASP A 199 16.16 21.83 -0.77
CA ASP A 199 15.10 22.29 -1.66
C ASP A 199 14.26 21.13 -2.21
N THR A 200 14.90 20.01 -2.54
CA THR A 200 14.20 18.80 -3.01
C THR A 200 13.35 18.19 -1.88
N ILE A 201 13.90 18.11 -0.67
CA ILE A 201 13.23 17.52 0.50
C ILE A 201 12.17 18.46 1.07
N ILE A 202 12.22 19.78 0.86
CA ILE A 202 11.39 20.75 1.60
C ILE A 202 9.89 20.49 1.45
N SER A 203 9.46 20.03 0.27
CA SER A 203 8.06 19.78 -0.09
C SER A 203 7.60 18.36 0.23
N LEU A 204 8.54 17.43 0.40
CA LEU A 204 8.25 16.01 0.54
C LEU A 204 7.46 15.67 1.81
N PRO A 205 7.76 16.23 3.01
CA PRO A 205 6.95 16.00 4.20
C PRO A 205 5.49 16.42 4.03
N HIS A 206 5.26 17.57 3.38
CA HIS A 206 3.90 18.05 3.15
C HIS A 206 3.14 17.12 2.20
N ARG A 207 3.78 16.68 1.10
CA ARG A 207 3.19 15.70 0.18
C ARG A 207 2.90 14.36 0.85
N LEU A 208 3.75 13.90 1.77
CA LEU A 208 3.51 12.66 2.52
C LEU A 208 2.34 12.80 3.50
N VAL A 209 2.20 13.95 4.15
CA VAL A 209 1.04 14.25 4.99
C VAL A 209 -0.24 14.33 4.15
N ASP A 210 -0.20 15.03 3.01
CA ASP A 210 -1.34 15.11 2.08
C ASP A 210 -1.72 13.72 1.55
N ALA A 211 -0.72 12.88 1.22
CA ALA A 211 -0.94 11.49 0.80
C ALA A 211 -1.53 10.64 1.93
N GLN A 212 -1.10 10.86 3.18
CA GLN A 212 -1.67 10.19 4.34
C GLN A 212 -3.13 10.60 4.57
N GLU A 213 -3.43 11.89 4.51
CA GLU A 213 -4.81 12.40 4.64
C GLU A 213 -5.69 11.91 3.49
N ALA A 214 -5.16 11.93 2.26
CA ALA A 214 -5.83 11.37 1.09
C ALA A 214 -6.10 9.88 1.26
N GLY A 215 -5.12 9.10 1.71
CA GLY A 215 -5.24 7.65 1.96
C GLY A 215 -6.28 7.33 3.03
N LEU A 216 -6.30 8.08 4.14
CA LEU A 216 -7.32 7.95 5.19
C LEU A 216 -8.72 8.33 4.68
N SER A 217 -8.82 9.39 3.88
CA SER A 217 -10.09 9.82 3.29
C SER A 217 -10.62 8.81 2.27
N LEU A 218 -9.75 8.23 1.44
CA LEU A 218 -10.05 7.15 0.50
C LEU A 218 -10.48 5.88 1.24
N GLY A 219 -9.78 5.49 2.31
CA GLY A 219 -10.16 4.34 3.13
C GLY A 219 -11.53 4.54 3.81
N SER A 220 -11.77 5.73 4.37
CA SER A 220 -13.08 6.11 4.91
C SER A 220 -14.16 6.09 3.82
N PHE A 221 -13.89 6.71 2.67
CA PHE A 221 -14.81 6.71 1.54
C PHE A 221 -15.14 5.28 1.08
N TYR A 222 -14.14 4.42 0.92
CA TYR A 222 -14.33 3.01 0.52
C TYR A 222 -15.15 2.24 1.55
N SER A 223 -14.81 2.33 2.84
CA SER A 223 -15.54 1.63 3.90
C SER A 223 -17.01 2.04 3.97
N TRP A 224 -17.30 3.35 3.86
CA TRP A 224 -18.66 3.88 3.95
C TRP A 224 -19.48 3.72 2.67
N ASN A 225 -18.86 3.79 1.48
CA ASN A 225 -19.57 3.82 0.20
C ASN A 225 -19.55 2.48 -0.56
N MET A 226 -18.60 1.59 -0.28
CA MET A 226 -18.48 0.28 -0.96
C MET A 226 -18.75 -0.87 0.01
N ALA A 227 -17.90 -1.01 1.04
CA ALA A 227 -17.95 -2.18 1.93
C ALA A 227 -19.23 -2.27 2.78
N LEU A 228 -19.69 -1.15 3.36
CA LEU A 228 -20.89 -1.15 4.19
C LEU A 228 -22.17 -1.35 3.36
N PRO A 229 -22.36 -0.67 2.21
CA PRO A 229 -23.51 -0.92 1.33
C PRO A 229 -23.54 -2.33 0.76
N SER A 230 -22.38 -2.91 0.38
CA SER A 230 -22.33 -4.30 -0.09
C SER A 230 -22.76 -5.27 1.00
N LEU A 231 -22.28 -5.10 2.24
CA LEU A 231 -22.74 -5.88 3.40
C LEU A 231 -24.23 -5.74 3.67
N VAL A 232 -24.77 -4.52 3.64
CA VAL A 232 -26.20 -4.28 3.83
C VAL A 232 -27.00 -4.95 2.73
N LEU A 233 -26.56 -4.87 1.47
CA LEU A 233 -27.21 -5.54 0.35
C LEU A 233 -27.17 -7.07 0.49
N VAL A 234 -26.07 -7.67 0.95
CA VAL A 234 -26.01 -9.11 1.23
C VAL A 234 -27.00 -9.47 2.33
N VAL A 235 -27.01 -8.75 3.46
CA VAL A 235 -27.95 -9.01 4.56
C VAL A 235 -29.40 -8.87 4.10
N LEU A 236 -29.72 -7.85 3.32
CA LEU A 236 -31.05 -7.67 2.74
C LEU A 236 -31.42 -8.81 1.78
N CYS A 237 -30.49 -9.21 0.91
CA CYS A 237 -30.70 -10.33 -0.03
C CYS A 237 -30.99 -11.63 0.74
N CYS A 238 -30.16 -11.95 1.73
CA CYS A 238 -30.33 -13.12 2.58
C CYS A 238 -31.63 -13.06 3.37
N GLY A 239 -32.01 -11.88 3.89
CA GLY A 239 -33.29 -11.66 4.58
C GLY A 239 -34.49 -11.89 3.68
N VAL A 240 -34.45 -11.40 2.43
CA VAL A 240 -35.49 -11.63 1.42
C VAL A 240 -35.59 -13.12 1.09
N ILE A 241 -34.46 -13.80 0.84
CA ILE A 241 -34.44 -15.24 0.55
C ILE A 241 -35.01 -16.04 1.73
N ALA A 242 -34.56 -15.76 2.95
CA ALA A 242 -35.06 -16.41 4.16
C ALA A 242 -36.56 -16.17 4.37
N GLY A 243 -37.03 -14.94 4.14
CA GLY A 243 -38.46 -14.59 4.19
C GLY A 243 -39.27 -15.35 3.14
N VAL A 244 -38.78 -15.42 1.90
CA VAL A 244 -39.39 -16.21 0.81
C VAL A 244 -39.49 -17.68 1.20
N VAL A 245 -38.42 -18.29 1.73
CA VAL A 245 -38.43 -19.68 2.17
C VAL A 245 -39.39 -19.90 3.35
N ALA A 246 -39.36 -19.02 4.36
CA ALA A 246 -40.27 -19.10 5.50
C ALA A 246 -41.74 -19.00 5.07
N ILE A 247 -42.07 -18.09 4.14
CA ILE A 247 -43.42 -17.98 3.56
C ILE A 247 -43.79 -19.27 2.83
N GLN A 248 -42.88 -19.88 2.05
CA GLN A 248 -43.18 -21.16 1.37
C GLN A 248 -43.45 -22.30 2.35
N GLU A 249 -42.67 -22.38 3.43
CA GLU A 249 -42.80 -23.46 4.41
C GLU A 249 -44.01 -23.29 5.33
N TRP A 250 -44.38 -22.06 5.68
CA TRP A 250 -45.42 -21.78 6.69
C TRP A 250 -46.77 -21.43 6.08
N SER A 251 -46.80 -20.96 4.83
CA SER A 251 -48.07 -20.77 4.13
C SER A 251 -48.60 -22.14 3.71
N GLY A 252 -49.73 -22.57 4.30
CA GLY A 252 -50.32 -23.87 4.00
C GLY A 252 -50.46 -24.13 2.48
N PRO A 253 -50.64 -25.40 2.05
CA PRO A 253 -50.42 -25.82 0.66
C PRO A 253 -51.22 -25.05 -0.40
N ARG A 254 -52.38 -24.50 -0.03
CA ARG A 254 -53.22 -23.67 -0.92
C ARG A 254 -52.65 -22.28 -1.18
N VAL A 255 -52.00 -21.67 -0.18
CA VAL A 255 -51.37 -20.34 -0.29
C VAL A 255 -50.02 -20.48 -0.96
N ALA A 256 -49.21 -21.46 -0.55
CA ALA A 256 -47.93 -21.77 -1.19
C ALA A 256 -48.09 -22.00 -2.71
N GLN A 257 -49.12 -22.73 -3.15
CA GLN A 257 -49.35 -23.01 -4.56
C GLN A 257 -49.79 -21.77 -5.37
N ARG A 258 -50.49 -20.81 -4.74
CA ARG A 258 -50.84 -19.53 -5.37
C ARG A 258 -49.64 -18.59 -5.42
N CYS A 259 -48.87 -18.49 -4.33
CA CYS A 259 -47.66 -17.68 -4.27
C CYS A 259 -46.56 -18.20 -5.21
N ALA A 260 -46.39 -19.51 -5.33
CA ALA A 260 -45.41 -20.14 -6.21
C ALA A 260 -45.63 -19.83 -7.70
N ARG A 261 -46.90 -19.68 -8.14
CA ARG A 261 -47.21 -19.44 -9.55
C ARG A 261 -47.09 -17.97 -10.00
N CYS A 262 -47.39 -17.01 -9.13
CA CYS A 262 -47.47 -15.60 -9.56
C CYS A 262 -46.59 -14.64 -8.77
N GLN A 263 -46.39 -14.86 -7.46
CA GLN A 263 -45.73 -13.87 -6.60
C GLN A 263 -44.24 -14.16 -6.42
N MET A 264 -43.84 -15.42 -6.27
CA MET A 264 -42.43 -15.77 -6.01
C MET A 264 -41.48 -15.48 -7.18
N PRO A 265 -41.83 -15.79 -8.44
CA PRO A 265 -40.95 -15.44 -9.56
C PRO A 265 -40.86 -13.93 -9.76
N PHE A 266 -41.96 -13.20 -9.52
CA PHE A 266 -41.98 -11.75 -9.62
C PHE A 266 -41.11 -11.10 -8.54
N VAL A 267 -41.21 -11.54 -7.28
CA VAL A 267 -40.36 -11.06 -6.18
C VAL A 267 -38.89 -11.42 -6.44
N SER A 268 -38.60 -12.63 -6.92
CA SER A 268 -37.24 -13.02 -7.28
C SER A 268 -36.68 -12.15 -8.41
N LEU A 269 -37.45 -11.91 -9.47
CA LEU A 269 -37.05 -11.11 -10.63
C LEU A 269 -36.89 -9.62 -10.30
N VAL A 270 -37.78 -9.07 -9.48
CA VAL A 270 -37.81 -7.62 -9.18
C VAL A 270 -36.89 -7.25 -8.02
N CYS A 271 -36.77 -8.11 -7.00
CA CYS A 271 -36.00 -7.80 -5.80
C CYS A 271 -34.65 -8.52 -5.76
N VAL A 272 -34.63 -9.84 -6.00
CA VAL A 272 -33.41 -10.64 -5.78
C VAL A 272 -32.43 -10.51 -6.94
N ALA A 273 -32.90 -10.60 -8.19
CA ALA A 273 -32.05 -10.56 -9.37
C ALA A 273 -31.25 -9.24 -9.50
N PRO A 274 -31.85 -8.04 -9.36
CA PRO A 274 -31.09 -6.79 -9.45
C PRO A 274 -30.08 -6.64 -8.31
N VAL A 275 -30.45 -7.07 -7.09
CA VAL A 275 -29.56 -7.03 -5.93
C VAL A 275 -28.36 -7.96 -6.13
N MET A 276 -28.57 -9.17 -6.66
CA MET A 276 -27.49 -10.10 -6.98
C MET A 276 -26.53 -9.54 -8.03
N VAL A 277 -27.05 -8.91 -9.08
CA VAL A 277 -26.21 -8.25 -10.09
C VAL A 277 -25.41 -7.12 -9.48
N LEU A 278 -26.05 -6.23 -8.71
CA LEU A 278 -25.39 -5.12 -8.02
C LEU A 278 -24.28 -5.60 -7.09
N LEU A 279 -24.54 -6.65 -6.30
CA LEU A 279 -23.56 -7.28 -5.42
C LEU A 279 -22.36 -7.84 -6.19
N CYS A 280 -22.60 -8.59 -7.27
CA CYS A 280 -21.52 -9.14 -8.08
C CYS A 280 -20.72 -8.05 -8.79
N THR A 281 -21.36 -6.96 -9.24
CA THR A 281 -20.64 -5.81 -9.83
C THR A 281 -19.80 -5.07 -8.79
N ALA A 282 -20.32 -4.88 -7.58
CA ALA A 282 -19.58 -4.25 -6.49
C ALA A 282 -18.38 -5.12 -6.10
N ALA A 283 -18.59 -6.42 -5.85
CA ALA A 283 -17.52 -7.36 -5.52
C ALA A 283 -16.46 -7.47 -6.64
N SER A 284 -16.87 -7.43 -7.91
CA SER A 284 -15.97 -7.37 -9.05
C SER A 284 -15.14 -6.08 -9.05
N GLY A 285 -15.76 -4.93 -8.80
CA GLY A 285 -15.06 -3.65 -8.73
C GLY A 285 -14.06 -3.61 -7.57
N GLU A 286 -14.46 -4.08 -6.39
CA GLU A 286 -13.60 -4.20 -5.22
C GLU A 286 -12.41 -5.14 -5.48
N LEU A 287 -12.63 -6.27 -6.16
CA LEU A 287 -11.57 -7.20 -6.51
C LEU A 287 -10.60 -6.61 -7.55
N ALA A 288 -11.12 -6.01 -8.63
CA ALA A 288 -10.29 -5.38 -9.66
C ALA A 288 -9.42 -4.27 -9.05
N PHE A 289 -10.02 -3.38 -8.27
CA PHE A 289 -9.31 -2.31 -7.57
C PHE A 289 -8.27 -2.87 -6.59
N GLY A 290 -8.60 -3.95 -5.87
CA GLY A 290 -7.69 -4.63 -4.96
C GLY A 290 -6.47 -5.22 -5.68
N VAL A 291 -6.66 -5.83 -6.85
CA VAL A 291 -5.57 -6.38 -7.67
C VAL A 291 -4.68 -5.27 -8.21
N GLU A 292 -5.26 -4.20 -8.76
CA GLU A 292 -4.50 -3.04 -9.26
C GLU A 292 -3.67 -2.38 -8.15
N LEU A 293 -4.28 -2.15 -6.99
CA LEU A 293 -3.61 -1.55 -5.85
C LEU A 293 -2.52 -2.47 -5.29
N ALA A 294 -2.78 -3.78 -5.18
CA ALA A 294 -1.81 -4.75 -4.71
C ALA A 294 -0.59 -4.83 -5.64
N ALA A 295 -0.81 -4.84 -6.96
CA ALA A 295 0.25 -4.88 -7.95
C ALA A 295 1.13 -3.61 -7.90
N PHE A 296 0.52 -2.45 -7.67
CA PHE A 296 1.28 -1.21 -7.48
C PHE A 296 2.12 -1.23 -6.18
N CYS A 297 1.58 -1.81 -5.12
CA CYS A 297 2.26 -1.86 -3.81
C CYS A 297 3.29 -2.99 -3.69
N SER A 298 3.15 -4.09 -4.44
CA SER A 298 4.07 -5.24 -4.35
C SER A 298 5.48 -4.90 -4.82
N ASP A 299 5.60 -3.92 -5.72
CA ASP A 299 6.86 -3.59 -6.41
C ASP A 299 7.28 -2.12 -6.19
N ALA A 300 6.98 -1.60 -4.98
CA ALA A 300 7.33 -0.24 -4.60
C ALA A 300 8.84 0.05 -4.76
N ASP A 301 9.70 -0.94 -4.49
CA ASP A 301 11.14 -0.83 -4.66
C ASP A 301 11.54 -0.69 -6.14
N ALA A 302 10.95 -1.50 -7.02
CA ALA A 302 11.20 -1.40 -8.47
C ALA A 302 10.71 -0.06 -9.03
N ILE A 303 9.54 0.41 -8.61
CA ILE A 303 9.01 1.73 -8.99
C ILE A 303 9.94 2.84 -8.49
N THR A 304 10.41 2.73 -7.24
CA THR A 304 11.37 3.69 -6.67
C THR A 304 12.68 3.70 -7.46
N LEU A 305 13.17 2.53 -7.89
CA LEU A 305 14.36 2.44 -8.74
C LEU A 305 14.13 3.02 -10.14
N GLN A 306 12.97 2.79 -10.76
CA GLN A 306 12.63 3.41 -12.05
C GLN A 306 12.57 4.93 -11.93
N TYR A 307 12.00 5.45 -10.84
CA TYR A 307 11.99 6.88 -10.55
C TYR A 307 13.42 7.41 -10.38
N ALA A 308 14.25 6.75 -9.58
CA ALA A 308 15.64 7.15 -9.37
C ALA A 308 16.46 7.10 -10.66
N ALA A 309 16.26 6.07 -11.49
CA ALA A 309 16.87 5.93 -12.80
C ALA A 309 16.50 7.08 -13.74
N ARG A 310 15.22 7.50 -13.71
CA ARG A 310 14.72 8.61 -14.52
C ARG A 310 15.23 9.97 -14.04
N GLU A 311 15.25 10.20 -12.72
CA GLU A 311 15.57 11.50 -12.13
C GLU A 311 17.09 11.74 -12.08
N PHE A 312 17.86 10.74 -11.68
CA PHE A 312 19.31 10.87 -11.54
C PHE A 312 20.09 10.34 -12.75
N GLY A 313 19.48 9.46 -13.55
CA GLY A 313 20.12 8.74 -14.64
C GLY A 313 20.55 7.33 -14.24
N ASN A 314 20.37 6.36 -15.15
CA ASN A 314 20.90 5.01 -15.02
C ASN A 314 22.44 5.08 -14.90
N ASN A 315 22.99 4.56 -13.81
CA ASN A 315 24.42 4.61 -13.41
C ASN A 315 24.89 5.90 -12.72
N SER A 316 23.99 6.82 -12.36
CA SER A 316 24.36 7.94 -11.50
C SER A 316 24.67 7.48 -10.06
N TYR A 317 25.43 8.29 -9.32
CA TYR A 317 25.71 8.04 -7.90
C TYR A 317 24.43 7.94 -7.07
N GLY A 318 23.43 8.79 -7.37
CA GLY A 318 22.13 8.76 -6.73
C GLY A 318 21.42 7.43 -6.97
N PHE A 319 21.36 6.97 -8.23
CA PHE A 319 20.75 5.69 -8.57
C PHE A 319 21.46 4.49 -7.90
N ASN A 320 22.79 4.42 -7.96
CA ASN A 320 23.55 3.32 -7.34
C ASN A 320 23.40 3.28 -5.82
N MET A 321 23.33 4.45 -5.18
CA MET A 321 23.08 4.54 -3.74
C MET A 321 21.65 4.08 -3.41
N THR A 322 20.64 4.54 -4.15
CA THR A 322 19.25 4.07 -3.98
C THR A 322 19.14 2.56 -4.17
N ARG A 323 19.77 2.01 -5.21
CA ARG A 323 19.83 0.57 -5.46
C ARG A 323 20.48 -0.20 -4.32
N TYR A 324 21.60 0.31 -3.80
CA TYR A 324 22.30 -0.29 -2.66
C TYR A 324 21.41 -0.35 -1.41
N TYR A 325 20.67 0.71 -1.09
CA TYR A 325 19.81 0.72 0.11
C TYR A 325 18.52 -0.09 -0.05
N LEU A 326 17.95 -0.20 -1.26
CA LEU A 326 16.73 -0.96 -1.49
C LEU A 326 17.01 -2.46 -1.66
N THR A 327 17.94 -2.81 -2.56
CA THR A 327 18.18 -4.20 -2.99
C THR A 327 19.41 -4.84 -2.33
N GLY A 328 20.27 -4.04 -1.70
CA GLY A 328 21.61 -4.47 -1.30
C GLY A 328 22.60 -4.59 -2.46
N GLU A 329 22.17 -4.41 -3.70
CA GLU A 329 23.02 -4.45 -4.89
C GLU A 329 23.51 -3.06 -5.30
N GLY A 330 24.77 -2.96 -5.72
CA GLY A 330 25.39 -1.70 -6.16
C GLY A 330 26.49 -1.21 -5.22
N SER A 331 27.00 0.00 -5.49
CA SER A 331 28.04 0.64 -4.67
C SER A 331 27.49 1.87 -3.97
N ASN A 332 27.74 1.96 -2.67
CA ASN A 332 27.54 3.19 -1.91
C ASN A 332 28.87 3.94 -1.79
N GLU A 333 29.11 4.82 -2.74
CA GLU A 333 30.36 5.59 -2.81
C GLU A 333 30.52 6.58 -1.66
N ALA A 334 29.41 7.05 -1.07
CA ALA A 334 29.47 7.86 0.15
C ALA A 334 30.07 7.05 1.31
N LEU A 335 29.68 5.77 1.44
CA LEU A 335 30.25 4.87 2.43
C LEU A 335 31.72 4.55 2.14
N ALA A 336 32.07 4.32 0.88
CA ALA A 336 33.46 4.08 0.46
C ALA A 336 34.36 5.27 0.82
N THR A 337 33.91 6.49 0.54
CA THR A 337 34.66 7.72 0.86
C THR A 337 34.83 7.91 2.37
N LEU A 338 33.79 7.62 3.16
CA LEU A 338 33.84 7.67 4.63
C LEU A 338 34.80 6.62 5.21
N SER A 339 34.84 5.40 4.65
CA SER A 339 35.75 4.35 5.11
C SER A 339 37.22 4.71 4.89
N VAL A 340 37.54 5.33 3.75
CA VAL A 340 38.90 5.80 3.42
C VAL A 340 39.31 6.96 4.32
N ALA A 341 38.40 7.92 4.55
CA ALA A 341 38.65 9.05 5.45
C ALA A 341 38.87 8.59 6.90
N GLY A 342 38.06 7.64 7.39
CA GLY A 342 38.21 7.06 8.73
C GLY A 342 39.54 6.32 8.91
N GLY A 343 39.97 5.56 7.90
CA GLY A 343 41.27 4.89 7.90
C GLY A 343 42.45 5.87 7.99
N GLY A 344 42.38 7.00 7.28
CA GLY A 344 43.41 8.05 7.32
C GLY A 344 43.52 8.75 8.68
N ILE A 345 42.41 8.98 9.37
CA ILE A 345 42.41 9.59 10.70
C ILE A 345 43.01 8.64 11.73
N SER A 346 42.72 7.34 11.63
CA SER A 346 43.30 6.33 12.54
C SER A 346 44.81 6.11 12.39
N SER A 347 45.40 6.51 11.25
CA SER A 347 46.86 6.48 11.05
C SER A 347 47.60 7.73 11.55
N CYS A 348 46.87 8.76 11.96
CA CYS A 348 47.41 10.03 12.46
C CYS A 348 47.34 10.18 13.99
N ILE A 349 46.87 9.15 14.70
CA ILE A 349 46.85 9.03 16.17
C ILE A 349 47.83 7.91 16.56
#